data_AF-A0A3T1IGS2-F1
#
_entry.id   AF-A0A3T1IGS2-F1
#
_cell.length_a   1.000
_cell.length_b   1.000
_cell.length_c   1.000
_cell.angle_alpha   90.00
_cell.angle_beta   90.00
_cell.angle_gamma   90.00
#
_symmetry.space_group_name_H-M   'P 1'
#
loop_
_entity.id
_entity.type
_entity.pdbx_description
1 polymer ?
#
loop_
_entity_poly.entity_id
_entity_poly.type
_entity_poly.pdbx_seq_one_letter_code
_entity_poly.pdbx_strand_id
1 'polypeptide(L)'
;MKNMKKVLATTLAFGLTLSISAPAFAAENNQTNNPTTPTSEVNLKSQLLKSDSGDLSEQGIVTAKTGFTFEAGDTPSVKDFFNITDPSVVSIIQWTDTNGPETKIPGTYTYAFMPLFLDGSGSEVPVTYTVTAMPPYATILSTPTLAQDSTPTVSQFATAENGATLSFKTTPSTTATGTFTTTIVATKGGKTQEYTASYKVVDQTPPVLKEIDKDASFEKGKTLTPADLATATDNSGKVTMAFKAGHEADTSTAGKHEAIIVATDEAGNTAELTVTYNVVNKAVTIKTPTINETTSTASTVYGNTSPNVTVEMFNEAGDVIATTTSNAKGDFTFNLKTPFKDNDEFTLVAHDENGNYSEEATYIYVGEIIDNPVVNPDKPVVTPVKPTVKTNPVVKSDSIEKTTPKANSTHTSKKSLPKTGDESSLPLAAIGILLAGGALVVLRKRHA
;
A
#
# COMPACT_ATOMS: atom_id res chain seq x y z
N MET A 1 6.31 46.89 14.84
CA MET A 1 7.07 48.16 14.82
C MET A 1 7.71 48.32 13.45
N LYS A 2 7.47 49.47 12.79
CA LYS A 2 8.23 50.08 11.65
C LYS A 2 8.27 49.30 10.31
N ASN A 3 7.95 49.84 9.12
CA ASN A 3 7.73 51.18 8.55
C ASN A 3 6.89 51.01 7.24
N MET A 4 5.80 51.74 6.92
CA MET A 4 5.69 53.13 6.39
C MET A 4 6.61 53.41 5.19
N LYS A 5 6.24 53.95 4.01
CA LYS A 5 5.31 55.03 3.55
C LYS A 5 5.42 55.02 2.00
N LYS A 6 4.44 55.29 1.12
CA LYS A 6 3.77 56.55 0.67
C LYS A 6 3.46 56.30 -0.85
N VAL A 7 2.41 56.78 -1.53
CA VAL A 7 2.08 58.18 -1.88
C VAL A 7 0.62 58.24 -2.41
N LEU A 8 -0.01 59.36 -2.07
CA LEU A 8 -1.35 59.87 -2.42
C LEU A 8 -1.29 60.68 -3.73
N ALA A 9 -2.34 60.66 -4.56
CA ALA A 9 -2.61 61.74 -5.51
C ALA A 9 -4.13 61.95 -5.66
N THR A 10 -4.55 63.14 -5.25
CA THR A 10 -5.89 63.71 -5.30
C THR A 10 -6.02 64.57 -6.55
N THR A 11 -7.15 64.51 -7.26
CA THR A 11 -7.62 65.65 -8.08
C THR A 11 -9.14 65.76 -8.02
N LEU A 12 -9.60 66.96 -7.63
CA LEU A 12 -10.97 67.45 -7.54
C LEU A 12 -11.15 68.49 -8.66
N ALA A 13 -12.29 68.55 -9.35
CA ALA A 13 -12.75 69.78 -10.02
C ALA A 13 -14.27 69.75 -10.32
N PHE A 14 -14.85 70.94 -10.20
CA PHE A 14 -16.26 71.34 -10.13
C PHE A 14 -16.70 72.11 -11.40
N GLY A 15 -18.02 72.27 -11.63
CA GLY A 15 -18.65 73.41 -12.34
C GLY A 15 -19.49 73.05 -13.58
N LEU A 16 -20.84 73.15 -13.56
CA LEU A 16 -21.73 74.31 -13.91
C LEU A 16 -21.51 74.86 -15.34
N THR A 17 -22.47 75.24 -16.21
CA THR A 17 -23.95 75.44 -16.30
C THR A 17 -24.28 75.81 -17.75
N LEU A 18 -25.54 75.67 -18.22
CA LEU A 18 -26.36 76.76 -18.86
C LEU A 18 -27.67 76.24 -19.50
N SER A 19 -28.79 76.89 -19.14
CA SER A 19 -30.10 76.93 -19.85
C SER A 19 -29.95 77.60 -21.24
N ILE A 20 -30.87 77.63 -22.23
CA ILE A 20 -32.30 78.01 -22.27
C ILE A 20 -32.91 77.71 -23.67
N SER A 21 -34.25 77.59 -23.72
CA SER A 21 -35.22 78.03 -24.76
C SER A 21 -35.60 77.12 -25.95
N ALA A 22 -36.93 77.05 -26.18
CA ALA A 22 -37.64 76.51 -27.36
C ALA A 22 -37.84 77.60 -28.44
N PRO A 23 -38.26 77.28 -29.69
CA PRO A 23 -39.69 77.13 -29.96
C PRO A 23 -40.07 76.11 -31.08
N ALA A 24 -41.38 75.98 -31.28
CA ALA A 24 -42.10 75.18 -32.28
C ALA A 24 -41.98 75.69 -33.74
N PHE A 25 -42.22 74.82 -34.73
CA PHE A 25 -43.04 75.10 -35.93
C PHE A 25 -43.43 73.79 -36.66
N ALA A 26 -44.50 73.87 -37.45
CA ALA A 26 -45.39 72.79 -37.91
C ALA A 26 -45.16 72.30 -39.35
N ALA A 27 -45.92 71.24 -39.70
CA ALA A 27 -46.46 70.88 -41.03
C ALA A 27 -45.43 70.49 -42.13
N GLU A 28 -45.65 69.60 -43.09
CA GLU A 28 -46.78 68.78 -43.58
C GLU A 28 -46.19 67.94 -44.74
N ASN A 29 -46.58 66.68 -44.91
CA ASN A 29 -46.94 66.19 -46.25
C ASN A 29 -47.69 64.84 -46.24
N ASN A 30 -48.84 64.90 -46.93
CA ASN A 30 -49.69 63.87 -47.52
C ASN A 30 -48.90 62.74 -48.22
N GLN A 31 -49.36 61.52 -48.48
CA GLN A 31 -50.68 60.93 -48.79
C GLN A 31 -50.39 59.38 -48.82
N THR A 32 -51.26 58.39 -48.62
CA THR A 32 -52.55 58.12 -49.27
C THR A 32 -53.13 56.80 -48.68
N ASN A 33 -54.47 56.77 -48.51
CA ASN A 33 -55.43 55.66 -48.73
C ASN A 33 -55.65 54.53 -47.68
N ASN A 34 -56.55 54.82 -46.71
CA ASN A 34 -57.92 54.27 -46.44
C ASN A 34 -58.39 52.92 -47.05
N PRO A 35 -59.49 52.25 -46.59
CA PRO A 35 -60.30 52.28 -45.33
C PRO A 35 -60.47 50.85 -44.69
N THR A 36 -60.92 50.61 -43.45
CA THR A 36 -62.29 50.73 -42.91
C THR A 36 -62.31 50.29 -41.43
N THR A 37 -63.17 50.96 -40.66
CA THR A 37 -63.43 51.03 -39.21
C THR A 37 -64.18 49.79 -38.62
N PRO A 38 -64.62 49.76 -37.33
CA PRO A 38 -63.94 49.23 -36.13
C PRO A 38 -64.79 48.18 -35.35
N THR A 39 -64.30 47.74 -34.18
CA THR A 39 -64.95 47.83 -32.84
C THR A 39 -64.07 47.07 -31.85
N SER A 40 -63.29 47.70 -30.98
CA SER A 40 -63.67 48.39 -29.73
C SER A 40 -64.16 47.43 -28.64
N GLU A 41 -63.21 46.85 -27.90
CA GLU A 41 -63.46 46.41 -26.53
C GLU A 41 -62.18 46.42 -25.68
N VAL A 42 -61.46 47.55 -25.61
CA VAL A 42 -60.47 47.75 -24.54
C VAL A 42 -60.50 49.21 -24.08
N ASN A 43 -60.67 49.36 -22.77
CA ASN A 43 -60.32 50.52 -21.95
C ASN A 43 -61.37 51.62 -21.65
N LEU A 44 -62.62 51.24 -21.37
CA LEU A 44 -63.51 52.12 -20.60
C LEU A 44 -63.16 52.17 -19.10
N LYS A 45 -62.35 51.23 -18.57
CA LYS A 45 -61.95 51.22 -17.15
C LYS A 45 -60.92 52.30 -16.79
N SER A 46 -59.93 52.62 -17.64
CA SER A 46 -58.95 53.67 -17.28
C SER A 46 -59.50 55.10 -17.40
N GLN A 47 -60.61 55.30 -18.10
CA GLN A 47 -61.27 56.62 -18.19
C GLN A 47 -62.29 56.87 -17.07
N LEU A 48 -62.77 55.83 -16.36
CA LEU A 48 -63.70 55.99 -15.24
C LEU A 48 -63.02 56.24 -13.89
N LEU A 49 -61.71 55.99 -13.76
CA LEU A 49 -60.95 56.21 -12.52
C LEU A 49 -60.42 57.65 -12.37
N LYS A 50 -60.63 58.53 -13.35
CA LYS A 50 -60.14 59.93 -13.34
C LYS A 50 -61.12 60.94 -12.75
N SER A 51 -62.26 60.50 -12.21
CA SER A 51 -63.22 61.40 -11.56
C SER A 51 -63.14 61.27 -10.04
N ASP A 52 -62.63 62.32 -9.39
CA ASP A 52 -62.69 62.66 -7.96
C ASP A 52 -61.97 61.78 -6.92
N SER A 53 -61.25 60.73 -7.30
CA SER A 53 -60.29 60.06 -6.39
C SER A 53 -58.87 60.53 -6.70
N GLY A 54 -58.17 61.12 -5.73
CA GLY A 54 -56.79 61.62 -5.89
C GLY A 54 -55.78 60.56 -6.38
N ASP A 55 -54.53 60.96 -6.62
CA ASP A 55 -53.45 60.11 -7.13
C ASP A 55 -53.42 58.74 -6.42
N LEU A 56 -53.61 57.64 -7.18
CA LEU A 56 -53.69 56.29 -6.62
C LEU A 56 -52.40 55.90 -5.86
N SER A 57 -51.25 56.47 -6.22
CA SER A 57 -49.99 56.24 -5.53
C SER A 57 -49.92 56.84 -4.12
N GLU A 58 -50.75 57.86 -3.82
CA GLU A 58 -50.85 58.49 -2.50
C GLU A 58 -51.86 57.81 -1.58
N GLN A 59 -52.67 56.87 -2.10
CA GLN A 59 -53.75 56.22 -1.35
C GLN A 59 -53.31 55.02 -0.49
N GLY A 60 -52.00 54.74 -0.41
CA GLY A 60 -51.47 53.63 0.40
C GLY A 60 -51.85 52.23 -0.12
N ILE A 61 -52.19 52.13 -1.41
CA ILE A 61 -52.60 50.87 -2.06
C ILE A 61 -51.45 49.84 -2.07
N VAL A 62 -50.22 50.32 -2.25
CA VAL A 62 -48.99 49.53 -2.17
C VAL A 62 -48.17 50.03 -0.99
N THR A 63 -48.00 49.18 0.03
CA THR A 63 -47.19 49.52 1.21
C THR A 63 -46.03 48.54 1.36
N ALA A 64 -44.84 49.06 1.65
CA ALA A 64 -43.67 48.24 1.93
C ALA A 64 -43.93 47.39 3.18
N LYS A 65 -43.64 46.09 3.12
CA LYS A 65 -43.51 45.30 4.33
C LYS A 65 -42.31 45.80 5.13
N THR A 66 -42.27 45.53 6.44
CA THR A 66 -41.16 45.93 7.31
C THR A 66 -40.65 44.73 8.11
N GLY A 67 -39.37 44.76 8.46
CA GLY A 67 -38.76 43.78 9.38
C GLY A 67 -38.65 42.35 8.83
N PHE A 68 -38.74 42.14 7.53
CA PHE A 68 -38.60 40.82 6.92
C PHE A 68 -37.16 40.52 6.52
N THR A 69 -36.83 39.24 6.49
CA THR A 69 -35.49 38.72 6.25
C THR A 69 -35.49 37.70 5.12
N PHE A 70 -34.43 37.70 4.32
CA PHE A 70 -34.13 36.64 3.36
C PHE A 70 -32.87 35.89 3.78
N GLU A 71 -32.74 34.64 3.38
CA GLU A 71 -31.47 33.94 3.43
C GLU A 71 -30.63 34.28 2.21
N ALA A 72 -29.31 34.31 2.37
CA ALA A 72 -28.39 34.47 1.26
C ALA A 72 -28.69 33.46 0.13
N GLY A 73 -28.91 33.96 -1.09
CA GLY A 73 -29.23 33.17 -2.28
C GLY A 73 -30.72 32.96 -2.55
N ASP A 74 -31.63 33.52 -1.73
CA ASP A 74 -33.06 33.52 -2.02
C ASP A 74 -33.37 34.31 -3.31
N THR A 75 -34.43 33.90 -4.01
CA THR A 75 -34.93 34.59 -5.21
C THR A 75 -36.33 35.15 -4.95
N PRO A 76 -36.44 36.21 -4.13
CA PRO A 76 -37.73 36.77 -3.76
C PRO A 76 -38.43 37.40 -4.97
N SER A 77 -39.73 37.18 -5.04
CA SER A 77 -40.63 37.81 -6.00
C SER A 77 -41.03 39.21 -5.51
N VAL A 78 -41.52 40.05 -6.42
CA VAL A 78 -41.98 41.41 -6.08
C VAL A 78 -43.07 41.40 -5.00
N LYS A 79 -43.91 40.36 -4.94
CA LYS A 79 -44.98 40.21 -3.93
C LYS A 79 -44.44 39.99 -2.51
N ASP A 80 -43.18 39.56 -2.38
CA ASP A 80 -42.57 39.32 -1.08
C ASP A 80 -42.27 40.65 -0.36
N PHE A 81 -42.11 41.75 -1.10
CA PHE A 81 -41.76 43.08 -0.59
C PHE A 81 -42.95 43.97 -0.20
N PHE A 82 -44.16 43.69 -0.72
CA PHE A 82 -45.31 44.60 -0.61
C PHE A 82 -46.57 43.95 -0.03
N ASN A 83 -47.34 44.74 0.70
CA ASN A 83 -48.76 44.51 0.93
C ASN A 83 -49.55 45.34 -0.10
N ILE A 84 -50.44 44.68 -0.86
CA ILE A 84 -51.28 45.30 -1.87
C ILE A 84 -52.72 45.17 -1.44
N THR A 85 -53.37 46.27 -1.08
CA THR A 85 -54.75 46.28 -0.56
C THR A 85 -55.79 46.17 -1.67
N ASP A 86 -55.51 46.75 -2.83
CA ASP A 86 -56.31 46.60 -4.05
C ASP A 86 -55.42 46.29 -5.27
N PRO A 87 -55.25 45.02 -5.65
CA PRO A 87 -54.45 44.65 -6.80
C PRO A 87 -55.11 45.00 -8.14
N SER A 88 -56.41 45.33 -8.17
CA SER A 88 -57.13 45.58 -9.43
C SER A 88 -56.78 46.92 -10.09
N VAL A 89 -56.14 47.81 -9.33
CA VAL A 89 -55.73 49.15 -9.76
C VAL A 89 -54.21 49.30 -9.95
N VAL A 90 -53.44 48.27 -9.63
CA VAL A 90 -51.98 48.20 -9.85
C VAL A 90 -51.71 47.63 -11.25
N SER A 91 -51.03 48.39 -12.09
CA SER A 91 -50.66 47.96 -13.45
C SER A 91 -49.45 47.02 -13.41
N ILE A 92 -48.35 47.49 -12.80
CA ILE A 92 -47.11 46.72 -12.65
C ILE A 92 -46.31 47.24 -11.47
N ILE A 93 -45.55 46.35 -10.83
CA ILE A 93 -44.48 46.73 -9.91
C ILE A 93 -43.21 46.10 -10.47
N GLN A 94 -42.21 46.94 -10.76
CA GLN A 94 -40.97 46.51 -11.39
C GLN A 94 -39.75 46.94 -10.57
N TRP A 95 -38.65 46.25 -10.80
CA TRP A 95 -37.32 46.63 -10.32
C TRP A 95 -36.93 47.98 -10.92
N THR A 96 -36.28 48.85 -10.14
CA THR A 96 -35.79 50.15 -10.65
C THR A 96 -34.53 50.00 -11.49
N ASP A 97 -33.86 48.85 -11.42
CA ASP A 97 -32.69 48.50 -12.21
C ASP A 97 -32.72 47.05 -12.71
N THR A 98 -31.79 46.71 -13.61
CA THR A 98 -31.66 45.36 -14.18
C THR A 98 -31.08 44.33 -13.22
N ASN A 99 -30.52 44.77 -12.08
CA ASN A 99 -29.82 43.90 -11.14
C ASN A 99 -30.76 43.35 -10.06
N GLY A 100 -31.84 44.08 -9.76
CA GLY A 100 -32.77 43.75 -8.70
C GLY A 100 -32.16 43.90 -7.29
N PRO A 101 -32.88 43.44 -6.25
CA PRO A 101 -32.42 43.50 -4.88
C PRO A 101 -31.23 42.56 -4.64
N GLU A 102 -30.24 43.03 -3.88
CA GLU A 102 -29.12 42.21 -3.42
C GLU A 102 -29.62 41.14 -2.44
N THR A 103 -29.39 39.87 -2.75
CA THR A 103 -29.89 38.73 -1.97
C THR A 103 -28.80 37.71 -1.68
N LYS A 104 -27.57 37.91 -2.18
CA LYS A 104 -26.48 36.93 -2.11
C LYS A 104 -25.54 37.21 -0.95
N ILE A 105 -25.38 38.47 -0.58
CA ILE A 105 -24.43 38.89 0.46
C ILE A 105 -25.21 39.22 1.74
N PRO A 106 -24.83 38.66 2.91
CA PRO A 106 -25.45 39.04 4.17
C PRO A 106 -25.25 40.52 4.50
N GLY A 107 -26.33 41.19 4.88
CA GLY A 107 -26.33 42.63 5.12
C GLY A 107 -27.74 43.21 5.23
N THR A 108 -27.82 44.50 5.53
CA THR A 108 -29.09 45.24 5.46
C THR A 108 -29.05 46.12 4.23
N TYR A 109 -30.11 46.05 3.43
CA TYR A 109 -30.19 46.72 2.14
C TYR A 109 -31.50 47.51 2.05
N THR A 110 -31.46 48.60 1.30
CA THR A 110 -32.64 49.35 0.89
C THR A 110 -32.70 49.35 -0.62
N TYR A 111 -33.82 48.90 -1.18
CA TYR A 111 -34.07 48.91 -2.62
C TYR A 111 -35.35 49.71 -2.91
N ALA A 112 -35.27 50.64 -3.86
CA ALA A 112 -36.42 51.42 -4.28
C ALA A 112 -37.22 50.64 -5.32
N PHE A 113 -38.54 50.69 -5.23
CA PHE A 113 -39.44 50.12 -6.24
C PHE A 113 -40.33 51.22 -6.78
N MET A 114 -40.77 51.08 -8.03
CA MET A 114 -41.69 52.03 -8.64
C MET A 114 -42.97 51.30 -9.09
N PRO A 115 -44.00 51.23 -8.24
CA PRO A 115 -45.34 50.80 -8.62
C PRO A 115 -45.94 51.77 -9.63
N LEU A 116 -46.54 51.25 -10.70
CA LEU A 116 -47.31 52.01 -11.67
C LEU A 116 -48.78 51.59 -11.58
N PHE A 117 -49.68 52.56 -11.46
CA PHE A 117 -51.12 52.35 -11.34
C PHE A 117 -51.84 52.54 -12.69
N LEU A 118 -53.08 52.06 -12.79
CA LEU A 118 -53.87 52.13 -14.04
C LEU A 118 -54.23 53.58 -14.48
N ASP A 119 -54.18 54.54 -13.55
CA ASP A 119 -54.35 55.96 -13.83
C ASP A 119 -53.07 56.63 -14.40
N GLY A 120 -51.94 55.90 -14.41
CA GLY A 120 -50.63 56.37 -14.86
C GLY A 120 -49.76 56.97 -13.76
N SER A 121 -50.25 57.04 -12.51
CA SER A 121 -49.47 57.50 -11.37
C SER A 121 -48.44 56.47 -10.90
N GLY A 122 -47.39 56.93 -10.24
CA GLY A 122 -46.35 56.08 -9.66
C GLY A 122 -45.37 56.89 -8.82
N SER A 123 -44.96 56.32 -7.69
CA SER A 123 -44.02 56.95 -6.75
C SER A 123 -43.01 55.92 -6.26
N GLU A 124 -41.78 56.35 -5.97
CA GLU A 124 -40.76 55.45 -5.44
C GLU A 124 -41.09 55.02 -4.00
N VAL A 125 -41.12 53.72 -3.78
CA VAL A 125 -41.32 53.11 -2.47
C VAL A 125 -40.01 52.44 -2.04
N PRO A 126 -39.23 53.02 -1.11
CA PRO A 126 -38.04 52.38 -0.58
C PRO A 126 -38.44 51.24 0.36
N VAL A 127 -37.88 50.05 0.12
CA VAL A 127 -38.09 48.88 0.97
C VAL A 127 -36.77 48.48 1.60
N THR A 128 -36.76 48.35 2.93
CA THR A 128 -35.59 47.89 3.68
C THR A 128 -35.77 46.44 4.11
N TYR A 129 -34.75 45.63 3.88
CA TYR A 129 -34.74 44.19 4.19
C TYR A 129 -33.35 43.74 4.63
N THR A 130 -33.28 42.62 5.34
CA THR A 130 -32.02 42.03 5.81
C THR A 130 -31.79 40.68 5.14
N VAL A 131 -30.60 40.50 4.57
CA VAL A 131 -30.11 39.20 4.09
C VAL A 131 -29.28 38.59 5.21
N THR A 132 -29.67 37.41 5.67
CA THR A 132 -28.99 36.65 6.71
C THR A 132 -28.05 35.63 6.10
N ALA A 133 -26.96 35.31 6.81
CA ALA A 133 -26.09 34.21 6.39
C ALA A 133 -26.86 32.89 6.48
N MET A 134 -26.67 32.04 5.48
CA MET A 134 -27.28 30.72 5.46
C MET A 134 -26.73 29.88 6.63
N PRO A 135 -27.58 29.22 7.44
CA PRO A 135 -27.10 28.36 8.51
C PRO A 135 -26.23 27.22 7.93
N PRO A 136 -25.30 26.65 8.72
CA PRO A 136 -24.47 25.55 8.23
C PRO A 136 -25.33 24.30 7.99
N TYR A 137 -25.15 23.67 6.82
CA TYR A 137 -25.78 22.42 6.44
C TYR A 137 -25.02 21.18 6.91
N ALA A 138 -23.79 21.38 7.40
CA ALA A 138 -22.96 20.32 7.96
C ALA A 138 -22.07 20.83 9.09
N THR A 139 -21.72 19.94 10.01
CA THR A 139 -20.69 20.15 11.02
C THR A 139 -19.46 19.30 10.67
N ILE A 140 -18.30 19.94 10.52
CA ILE A 140 -17.04 19.25 10.22
C ILE A 140 -16.50 18.59 11.50
N LEU A 141 -16.12 17.31 11.36
CA LEU A 141 -15.56 16.51 12.45
C LEU A 141 -14.06 16.79 12.62
N SER A 142 -13.49 16.30 13.72
CA SER A 142 -12.03 16.27 13.91
C SER A 142 -11.35 15.46 12.81
N THR A 143 -10.14 15.88 12.41
CA THR A 143 -9.31 15.22 11.38
C THR A 143 -9.23 13.70 11.57
N PRO A 144 -9.91 12.89 10.71
CA PRO A 144 -9.85 11.44 10.81
C PRO A 144 -8.47 10.92 10.38
N THR A 145 -8.08 9.78 10.94
CA THR A 145 -6.95 8.98 10.46
C THR A 145 -7.49 7.80 9.65
N LEU A 146 -7.04 7.69 8.40
CA LEU A 146 -7.45 6.68 7.43
C LEU A 146 -6.27 5.75 7.13
N ALA A 147 -6.57 4.48 6.89
CA ALA A 147 -5.58 3.54 6.40
C ALA A 147 -5.23 3.86 4.93
N GLN A 148 -3.98 3.63 4.54
CA GLN A 148 -3.56 3.67 3.14
C GLN A 148 -4.43 2.74 2.30
N ASP A 149 -4.76 3.15 1.07
CA ASP A 149 -5.60 2.42 0.11
C ASP A 149 -7.04 2.13 0.57
N SER A 150 -7.47 2.68 1.71
CA SER A 150 -8.87 2.61 2.16
C SER A 150 -9.80 3.49 1.31
N THR A 151 -11.10 3.17 1.27
CA THR A 151 -12.10 4.00 0.59
C THR A 151 -12.79 4.94 1.60
N PRO A 152 -12.54 6.26 1.57
CA PRO A 152 -13.13 7.19 2.53
C PRO A 152 -14.64 7.35 2.33
N THR A 153 -15.36 7.58 3.43
CA THR A 153 -16.80 7.88 3.44
C THR A 153 -17.04 9.27 4.02
N VAL A 154 -18.04 9.99 3.50
CA VAL A 154 -18.28 11.40 3.89
C VAL A 154 -18.62 11.56 5.37
N SER A 155 -19.23 10.55 5.98
CA SER A 155 -19.55 10.50 7.41
C SER A 155 -18.34 10.49 8.33
N GLN A 156 -17.15 10.13 7.83
CA GLN A 156 -15.90 10.22 8.61
C GLN A 156 -15.44 11.68 8.78
N PHE A 157 -15.95 12.60 7.99
CA PHE A 157 -15.47 13.98 7.92
C PHE A 157 -16.49 15.01 8.38
N ALA A 158 -17.79 14.70 8.27
CA ALA A 158 -18.85 15.63 8.61
C ALA A 158 -20.13 14.93 9.05
N THR A 159 -20.92 15.62 9.87
CA THR A 159 -22.30 15.26 10.20
C THR A 159 -23.26 16.21 9.50
N ALA A 160 -24.30 15.68 8.86
CA ALA A 160 -25.30 16.46 8.14
C ALA A 160 -26.28 17.11 9.13
N GLU A 161 -26.68 18.35 8.86
CA GLU A 161 -27.84 18.96 9.52
C GLU A 161 -29.15 18.26 9.07
N ASN A 162 -30.22 18.35 9.85
CA ASN A 162 -31.48 17.69 9.51
C ASN A 162 -31.99 18.11 8.12
N GLY A 163 -32.28 17.13 7.26
CA GLY A 163 -32.71 17.34 5.87
C GLY A 163 -31.60 17.70 4.88
N ALA A 164 -30.33 17.72 5.29
CA ALA A 164 -29.19 17.89 4.39
C ALA A 164 -28.61 16.53 3.94
N THR A 165 -28.03 16.49 2.75
CA THR A 165 -27.22 15.36 2.24
C THR A 165 -25.77 15.79 2.08
N LEU A 166 -24.85 14.85 2.27
CA LEU A 166 -23.41 15.08 2.13
C LEU A 166 -22.83 14.25 1.00
N SER A 167 -21.90 14.84 0.26
CA SER A 167 -21.08 14.15 -0.72
C SER A 167 -19.68 14.73 -0.76
N PHE A 168 -18.72 13.99 -1.31
CA PHE A 168 -17.44 14.57 -1.68
C PHE A 168 -17.56 15.27 -3.03
N LYS A 169 -16.95 16.46 -3.16
CA LYS A 169 -16.77 17.10 -4.46
C LYS A 169 -15.86 16.26 -5.37
N THR A 170 -14.79 15.72 -4.77
CA THR A 170 -13.87 14.74 -5.34
C THR A 170 -13.56 13.71 -4.27
N THR A 171 -13.64 12.43 -4.60
CA THR A 171 -13.29 11.35 -3.67
C THR A 171 -11.86 11.54 -3.13
N PRO A 172 -11.65 11.57 -1.80
CA PRO A 172 -10.32 11.75 -1.23
C PRO A 172 -9.41 10.56 -1.60
N SER A 173 -8.15 10.84 -1.92
CA SER A 173 -7.16 9.80 -2.23
C SER A 173 -6.47 9.32 -0.96
N THR A 174 -6.28 8.02 -0.84
CA THR A 174 -5.57 7.36 0.28
C THR A 174 -4.34 6.59 -0.19
N THR A 175 -3.92 6.77 -1.44
CA THR A 175 -2.79 6.02 -2.03
C THR A 175 -1.43 6.45 -1.48
N ALA A 176 -1.33 7.68 -0.98
CA ALA A 176 -0.12 8.23 -0.38
C ALA A 176 -0.37 8.53 1.10
N THR A 177 0.61 8.19 1.94
CA THR A 177 0.61 8.56 3.35
C THR A 177 0.87 10.06 3.52
N GLY A 178 0.27 10.68 4.53
CA GLY A 178 0.46 12.11 4.82
C GLY A 178 -0.81 12.80 5.31
N THR A 179 -0.79 14.12 5.34
CA THR A 179 -1.95 14.95 5.68
C THR A 179 -2.47 15.63 4.42
N PHE A 180 -3.77 15.51 4.19
CA PHE A 180 -4.43 16.01 2.98
C PHE A 180 -5.71 16.75 3.35
N THR A 181 -6.31 17.41 2.36
CA THR A 181 -7.62 18.04 2.48
C THR A 181 -8.56 17.53 1.40
N THR A 182 -9.86 17.59 1.69
CA THR A 182 -10.93 17.31 0.74
C THR A 182 -12.05 18.33 0.88
N THR A 183 -12.91 18.43 -0.13
CA THR A 183 -14.08 19.30 -0.14
C THR A 183 -15.34 18.47 -0.03
N ILE A 184 -16.16 18.79 0.97
CA ILE A 184 -17.47 18.19 1.23
C ILE A 184 -18.52 19.17 0.71
N VAL A 185 -19.48 18.66 -0.05
CA VAL A 185 -20.64 19.39 -0.51
C VAL A 185 -21.83 18.97 0.35
N ALA A 186 -22.41 19.92 1.06
CA ALA A 186 -23.67 19.72 1.77
C ALA A 186 -24.81 20.35 0.97
N THR A 187 -25.88 19.60 0.71
CA THR A 187 -27.04 20.05 -0.07
C THR A 187 -28.29 20.00 0.78
N LYS A 188 -29.05 21.10 0.86
CA LYS A 188 -30.33 21.18 1.56
C LYS A 188 -31.29 22.06 0.77
N GLY A 189 -32.48 21.53 0.45
CA GLY A 189 -33.50 22.27 -0.30
C GLY A 189 -33.04 22.78 -1.67
N GLY A 190 -32.12 22.07 -2.35
CA GLY A 190 -31.55 22.48 -3.64
C GLY A 190 -30.42 23.51 -3.58
N LYS A 191 -30.12 24.06 -2.39
CA LYS A 191 -28.95 24.94 -2.15
C LYS A 191 -27.76 24.12 -1.67
N THR A 192 -26.54 24.56 -1.98
CA THR A 192 -25.29 23.86 -1.60
C THR A 192 -24.36 24.73 -0.77
N GLN A 193 -23.60 24.11 0.13
CA GLN A 193 -22.45 24.69 0.85
C GLN A 193 -21.24 23.77 0.70
N GLU A 194 -20.05 24.37 0.52
CA GLU A 194 -18.79 23.64 0.46
C GLU A 194 -17.99 23.82 1.75
N TYR A 195 -17.42 22.72 2.24
CA TYR A 195 -16.59 22.70 3.43
C TYR A 195 -15.26 22.03 3.13
N THR A 196 -14.17 22.59 3.66
CA THR A 196 -12.85 21.95 3.60
C THR A 196 -12.63 21.15 4.87
N ALA A 197 -12.32 19.86 4.71
CA ALA A 197 -11.97 18.97 5.81
C ALA A 197 -10.57 18.37 5.61
N SER A 198 -9.79 18.31 6.68
CA SER A 198 -8.46 17.68 6.68
C SER A 198 -8.56 16.20 7.07
N TYR A 199 -7.67 15.36 6.57
CA TYR A 199 -7.51 13.96 6.97
C TYR A 199 -6.05 13.53 6.94
N LYS A 200 -5.73 12.51 7.74
CA LYS A 200 -4.40 11.89 7.78
C LYS A 200 -4.49 10.48 7.20
N VAL A 201 -3.62 10.15 6.26
CA VAL A 201 -3.46 8.79 5.73
C VAL A 201 -2.20 8.20 6.36
N VAL A 202 -2.34 7.05 6.99
CA VAL A 202 -1.22 6.28 7.57
C VAL A 202 -1.25 4.87 7.02
N ASP A 203 -0.07 4.30 6.84
CA ASP A 203 0.03 2.87 6.63
C ASP A 203 -0.28 2.13 7.94
N GLN A 204 -1.10 1.08 7.85
CA GLN A 204 -1.52 0.23 8.96
C GLN A 204 -1.40 -1.25 8.61
N THR A 205 -0.85 -1.56 7.43
CA THR A 205 -0.69 -2.92 6.96
C THR A 205 0.64 -3.44 7.47
N PRO A 206 0.69 -4.55 8.22
CA PRO A 206 1.96 -5.14 8.62
C PRO A 206 2.72 -5.75 7.45
N PRO A 207 4.07 -5.78 7.51
CA PRO A 207 4.88 -6.50 6.54
C PRO A 207 4.50 -7.97 6.42
N VAL A 208 4.71 -8.54 5.23
CA VAL A 208 4.56 -9.97 4.97
C VAL A 208 5.94 -10.63 4.93
N LEU A 209 6.16 -11.60 5.81
CA LEU A 209 7.36 -12.43 5.88
C LEU A 209 7.18 -13.75 5.12
N LYS A 210 8.26 -14.23 4.48
CA LYS A 210 8.31 -15.52 3.81
C LYS A 210 9.65 -16.21 4.08
N GLU A 211 9.59 -17.42 4.61
CA GLU A 211 10.76 -18.30 4.78
C GLU A 211 11.37 -18.64 3.41
N ILE A 212 12.72 -18.61 3.33
CA ILE A 212 13.44 -18.91 2.09
C ILE A 212 13.48 -20.41 1.84
N ASP A 213 13.98 -21.18 2.82
CA ASP A 213 14.10 -22.64 2.75
C ASP A 213 14.06 -23.24 4.16
N LYS A 214 13.03 -24.06 4.40
CA LYS A 214 12.79 -24.76 5.68
C LYS A 214 13.81 -25.87 5.99
N ASP A 215 14.56 -26.32 4.97
CA ASP A 215 15.56 -27.39 5.08
C ASP A 215 17.00 -26.84 4.96
N ALA A 216 17.16 -25.51 4.99
CA ALA A 216 18.44 -24.84 4.88
C ALA A 216 19.47 -25.40 5.87
N SER A 217 20.71 -25.57 5.40
CA SER A 217 21.82 -26.11 6.19
C SER A 217 23.00 -25.16 6.16
N PHE A 218 23.53 -24.82 7.33
CA PHE A 218 24.63 -23.88 7.51
C PHE A 218 25.79 -24.52 8.27
N GLU A 219 27.01 -24.11 7.96
CA GLU A 219 28.19 -24.59 8.71
C GLU A 219 28.20 -24.06 10.14
N LYS A 220 28.65 -24.90 11.08
CA LYS A 220 28.88 -24.53 12.47
C LYS A 220 29.78 -23.29 12.58
N GLY A 221 29.34 -22.30 13.34
CA GLY A 221 30.03 -21.03 13.54
C GLY A 221 29.76 -19.98 12.44
N LYS A 222 28.96 -20.29 11.42
CA LYS A 222 28.51 -19.30 10.43
C LYS A 222 27.63 -18.25 11.11
N THR A 223 27.99 -16.97 11.00
CA THR A 223 27.09 -15.87 11.38
C THR A 223 25.95 -15.78 10.35
N LEU A 224 24.72 -15.94 10.83
CA LEU A 224 23.51 -15.77 10.04
C LEU A 224 22.89 -14.40 10.31
N THR A 225 22.25 -13.86 9.28
CA THR A 225 21.42 -12.66 9.30
C THR A 225 19.98 -13.04 8.99
N PRO A 226 18.98 -12.22 9.34
CA PRO A 226 17.58 -12.51 9.00
C PRO A 226 17.36 -12.73 7.50
N ALA A 227 18.13 -12.04 6.65
CA ALA A 227 18.06 -12.16 5.19
C ALA A 227 18.58 -13.50 4.66
N ASP A 228 19.35 -14.26 5.44
CA ASP A 228 19.78 -15.62 5.07
C ASP A 228 18.62 -16.64 5.23
N LEU A 229 17.58 -16.28 5.97
CA LEU A 229 16.51 -17.21 6.39
C LEU A 229 15.12 -16.81 5.88
N ALA A 230 14.86 -15.51 5.70
CA ALA A 230 13.56 -15.00 5.27
C ALA A 230 13.68 -13.79 4.34
N THR A 231 12.60 -13.56 3.61
CA THR A 231 12.32 -12.33 2.86
C THR A 231 11.12 -11.61 3.45
N ALA A 232 11.06 -10.29 3.29
CA ALA A 232 9.92 -9.48 3.73
C ALA A 232 9.51 -8.48 2.65
N THR A 233 8.21 -8.25 2.52
CA THR A 233 7.61 -7.28 1.59
C THR A 233 6.50 -6.50 2.26
N ASP A 234 6.29 -5.26 1.83
CA ASP A 234 5.25 -4.38 2.38
C ASP A 234 4.76 -3.37 1.32
N ASN A 235 3.57 -2.79 1.50
CA ASN A 235 3.00 -1.75 0.62
C ASN A 235 3.71 -0.39 0.75
N SER A 236 4.37 -0.09 1.87
CA SER A 236 5.18 1.11 2.07
C SER A 236 6.62 0.99 1.55
N GLY A 237 6.98 -0.17 1.00
CA GLY A 237 8.22 -0.41 0.25
C GLY A 237 9.42 -0.81 1.11
N LYS A 238 9.80 -0.04 2.13
CA LYS A 238 10.99 -0.35 2.94
C LYS A 238 10.65 -1.13 4.20
N VAL A 239 11.21 -2.33 4.31
CA VAL A 239 11.09 -3.19 5.49
C VAL A 239 12.46 -3.42 6.12
N THR A 240 12.52 -3.37 7.44
CA THR A 240 13.69 -3.75 8.23
C THR A 240 13.45 -5.10 8.88
N MET A 241 14.45 -5.99 8.86
CA MET A 241 14.38 -7.30 9.50
C MET A 241 15.44 -7.41 10.58
N ALA A 242 15.05 -7.97 11.73
CA ALA A 242 15.93 -8.25 12.85
C ALA A 242 15.56 -9.60 13.48
N PHE A 243 16.49 -10.22 14.20
CA PHE A 243 16.13 -11.31 15.09
C PHE A 243 15.41 -10.76 16.33
N LYS A 244 14.40 -11.48 16.80
CA LYS A 244 13.77 -11.21 18.07
C LYS A 244 14.76 -11.47 19.20
N ALA A 245 14.82 -10.56 20.17
CA ALA A 245 15.72 -10.70 21.31
C ALA A 245 15.50 -12.03 22.03
N GLY A 246 16.59 -12.77 22.28
CA GLY A 246 16.59 -14.09 22.90
C GLY A 246 16.18 -15.24 21.99
N HIS A 247 15.92 -14.96 20.70
CA HIS A 247 15.60 -15.96 19.67
C HIS A 247 16.46 -15.70 18.42
N GLU A 248 17.69 -15.24 18.65
CA GLU A 248 18.70 -15.07 17.60
C GLU A 248 19.12 -16.42 17.02
N ALA A 249 19.57 -16.40 15.76
CA ALA A 249 20.11 -17.60 15.14
C ALA A 249 21.40 -18.05 15.84
N ASP A 250 21.37 -19.26 16.41
CA ASP A 250 22.53 -19.97 16.95
C ASP A 250 23.10 -20.96 15.92
N THR A 251 24.41 -20.89 15.68
CA THR A 251 25.17 -21.86 14.86
C THR A 251 26.34 -22.47 15.62
N SER A 252 26.39 -22.31 16.94
CA SER A 252 27.46 -22.79 17.81
C SER A 252 27.43 -24.30 18.03
N THR A 253 26.29 -24.95 17.80
CA THR A 253 26.10 -26.40 17.97
C THR A 253 25.49 -27.01 16.71
N ALA A 254 25.89 -28.23 16.37
CA ALA A 254 25.31 -28.95 15.23
C ALA A 254 23.92 -29.50 15.59
N GLY A 255 23.03 -29.60 14.61
CA GLY A 255 21.66 -30.07 14.78
C GLY A 255 20.61 -29.11 14.23
N LYS A 256 19.35 -29.37 14.55
CA LYS A 256 18.23 -28.51 14.16
C LYS A 256 18.09 -27.35 15.14
N HIS A 257 17.91 -26.16 14.60
CA HIS A 257 17.77 -24.90 15.33
C HIS A 257 16.55 -24.12 14.86
N GLU A 258 16.17 -23.13 15.66
CA GLU A 258 15.05 -22.22 15.41
C GLU A 258 15.47 -20.79 15.72
N ALA A 259 14.97 -19.84 14.94
CA ALA A 259 15.10 -18.41 15.22
C ALA A 259 13.77 -17.70 14.94
N ILE A 260 13.56 -16.54 15.55
CA ILE A 260 12.39 -15.69 15.27
C ILE A 260 12.85 -14.41 14.61
N ILE A 261 12.29 -14.11 13.46
CA ILE A 261 12.54 -12.89 12.69
C ILE A 261 11.37 -11.93 12.88
N VAL A 262 11.69 -10.67 13.19
CA VAL A 262 10.75 -9.56 13.25
C VAL A 262 10.99 -8.67 12.04
N ALA A 263 9.95 -8.41 11.27
CA ALA A 263 9.94 -7.42 10.21
C ALA A 263 9.18 -6.17 10.68
N THR A 264 9.74 -4.99 10.43
CA THR A 264 9.14 -3.69 10.77
C THR A 264 9.21 -2.76 9.56
N ASP A 265 8.08 -2.18 9.17
CA ASP A 265 8.00 -1.16 8.12
C ASP A 265 8.35 0.27 8.62
N GLU A 266 8.21 1.27 7.75
CA GLU A 266 8.46 2.68 8.12
C GLU A 266 7.36 3.29 9.00
N ALA A 267 6.14 2.75 8.96
CA ALA A 267 5.03 3.20 9.80
C ALA A 267 5.07 2.60 11.22
N GLY A 268 5.93 1.61 11.44
CA GLY A 268 6.12 0.90 12.69
C GLY A 268 5.20 -0.30 12.85
N ASN A 269 4.51 -0.77 11.81
CA ASN A 269 3.80 -2.04 11.88
C ASN A 269 4.82 -3.19 11.87
N THR A 270 4.49 -4.28 12.57
CA THR A 270 5.40 -5.41 12.78
C THR A 270 4.77 -6.75 12.44
N ALA A 271 5.55 -7.67 11.90
CA ALA A 271 5.21 -9.07 11.74
C ALA A 271 6.35 -9.98 12.24
N GLU A 272 6.00 -11.19 12.68
CA GLU A 272 6.98 -12.18 13.15
C GLU A 272 6.88 -13.47 12.33
N LEU A 273 8.02 -14.12 12.10
CA LEU A 273 8.13 -15.44 11.48
C LEU A 273 9.13 -16.30 12.24
N THR A 274 8.68 -17.48 12.67
CA THR A 274 9.54 -18.55 13.17
C THR A 274 10.10 -19.34 12.00
N VAL A 275 11.42 -19.50 11.96
CA VAL A 275 12.12 -20.27 10.92
C VAL A 275 12.93 -21.40 11.54
N THR A 276 13.05 -22.52 10.86
CA THR A 276 13.90 -23.63 11.29
C THR A 276 15.00 -23.91 10.29
N TYR A 277 16.19 -24.23 10.78
CA TYR A 277 17.36 -24.54 9.93
C TYR A 277 18.23 -25.60 10.60
N ASN A 278 19.14 -26.19 9.83
CA ASN A 278 20.10 -27.17 10.31
C ASN A 278 21.51 -26.56 10.37
N VAL A 279 22.25 -26.93 11.39
CA VAL A 279 23.67 -26.60 11.54
C VAL A 279 24.47 -27.87 11.40
N VAL A 280 25.37 -27.89 10.43
CA VAL A 280 26.23 -29.03 10.12
C VAL A 280 27.67 -28.71 10.51
N ASN A 281 28.41 -29.72 10.97
CA ASN A 281 29.85 -29.53 11.17
C ASN A 281 30.50 -29.20 9.82
N LYS A 282 31.47 -28.29 9.84
CA LYS A 282 32.30 -28.02 8.67
C LYS A 282 32.97 -29.32 8.21
N ALA A 283 32.89 -29.61 6.92
CA ALA A 283 33.65 -30.71 6.34
C ALA A 283 35.15 -30.42 6.52
N VAL A 284 35.88 -31.32 7.17
CA VAL A 284 37.34 -31.22 7.28
C VAL A 284 37.93 -31.67 5.94
N THR A 285 38.59 -30.76 5.24
CA THR A 285 39.28 -31.06 3.98
C THR A 285 40.75 -31.36 4.27
N ILE A 286 41.19 -32.58 3.95
CA ILE A 286 42.60 -32.98 4.03
C ILE A 286 43.24 -32.77 2.66
N LYS A 287 44.38 -32.08 2.61
CA LYS A 287 45.13 -31.83 1.38
C LYS A 287 45.59 -33.16 0.77
N THR A 288 45.28 -33.40 -0.49
CA THR A 288 45.80 -34.54 -1.26
C THR A 288 47.33 -34.65 -1.12
N PRO A 289 47.87 -35.83 -0.78
CA PRO A 289 49.32 -36.03 -0.68
C PRO A 289 50.03 -35.70 -2.00
N THR A 290 51.14 -34.98 -1.90
CA THR A 290 52.02 -34.69 -3.04
C THR A 290 53.43 -35.18 -2.75
N ILE A 291 54.13 -35.72 -3.75
CA ILE A 291 55.52 -36.17 -3.64
C ILE A 291 56.50 -35.10 -4.10
N ASN A 292 57.65 -35.00 -3.44
CA ASN A 292 58.81 -34.28 -3.95
C ASN A 292 59.65 -35.21 -4.83
N GLU A 293 59.35 -35.21 -6.13
CA GLU A 293 59.94 -36.10 -7.13
C GLU A 293 61.47 -35.99 -7.17
N THR A 294 62.01 -34.77 -7.06
CA THR A 294 63.46 -34.51 -7.16
C THR A 294 64.30 -35.07 -6.02
N THR A 295 63.70 -35.31 -4.85
CA THR A 295 64.41 -35.79 -3.64
C THR A 295 64.07 -37.23 -3.29
N SER A 296 63.01 -37.77 -3.90
CA SER A 296 62.54 -39.13 -3.65
C SER A 296 63.36 -40.14 -4.45
N THR A 297 63.44 -41.36 -3.94
CA THR A 297 64.19 -42.49 -4.51
C THR A 297 63.36 -43.76 -4.45
N ALA A 298 63.83 -44.86 -5.04
CA ALA A 298 63.15 -46.15 -4.98
C ALA A 298 62.87 -46.65 -3.56
N SER A 299 63.66 -46.26 -2.55
CA SER A 299 63.53 -46.76 -1.16
C SER A 299 63.01 -45.71 -0.18
N THR A 300 63.07 -44.42 -0.53
CA THR A 300 62.66 -43.33 0.35
C THR A 300 61.87 -42.30 -0.42
N VAL A 301 60.63 -42.07 0.01
CA VAL A 301 59.69 -41.12 -0.63
C VAL A 301 59.43 -39.96 0.31
N TYR A 302 59.61 -38.74 -0.19
CA TYR A 302 59.32 -37.51 0.54
C TYR A 302 58.10 -36.83 -0.04
N GLY A 303 57.24 -36.27 0.81
CA GLY A 303 56.05 -35.56 0.34
C GLY A 303 55.45 -34.62 1.36
N ASN A 304 54.33 -34.00 0.99
CA ASN A 304 53.59 -33.05 1.80
C ASN A 304 52.07 -33.25 1.69
N THR A 305 51.33 -33.07 2.79
CA THR A 305 49.86 -33.11 2.90
C THR A 305 49.41 -32.15 4.03
N SER A 306 48.19 -32.29 4.56
CA SER A 306 47.77 -31.58 5.77
C SER A 306 48.66 -31.94 6.97
N PRO A 307 48.88 -31.04 7.93
CA PRO A 307 49.65 -31.36 9.14
C PRO A 307 49.02 -32.44 10.03
N ASN A 308 49.85 -33.28 10.65
CA ASN A 308 49.46 -34.28 11.66
C ASN A 308 48.38 -35.27 11.19
N VAL A 309 48.40 -35.68 9.93
CA VAL A 309 47.51 -36.71 9.36
C VAL A 309 48.29 -37.98 9.05
N THR A 310 47.63 -39.13 9.06
CA THR A 310 48.19 -40.40 8.62
C THR A 310 48.19 -40.43 7.09
N VAL A 311 49.30 -40.84 6.47
CA VAL A 311 49.40 -41.05 5.02
C VAL A 311 49.66 -42.53 4.77
N GLU A 312 48.81 -43.14 3.96
CA GLU A 312 48.89 -44.53 3.54
C GLU A 312 49.26 -44.61 2.06
N MET A 313 50.13 -45.56 1.75
CA MET A 313 50.58 -45.87 0.40
C MET A 313 50.06 -47.26 0.02
N PHE A 314 49.34 -47.32 -1.09
CA PHE A 314 48.73 -48.53 -1.64
C PHE A 314 49.44 -48.94 -2.92
N ASN A 315 49.61 -50.24 -3.16
CA ASN A 315 50.01 -50.74 -4.47
C ASN A 315 48.83 -50.78 -5.46
N GLU A 316 49.07 -51.13 -6.72
CA GLU A 316 48.03 -51.31 -7.76
C GLU A 316 46.91 -52.29 -7.35
N ALA A 317 47.24 -53.31 -6.54
CA ALA A 317 46.26 -54.29 -6.04
C ALA A 317 45.37 -53.73 -4.91
N GLY A 318 45.67 -52.56 -4.36
CA GLY A 318 44.96 -51.92 -3.26
C GLY A 318 45.43 -52.36 -1.86
N ASP A 319 46.58 -53.05 -1.76
CA ASP A 319 47.17 -53.40 -0.47
C ASP A 319 48.02 -52.23 0.06
N VAL A 320 47.92 -51.95 1.37
CA VAL A 320 48.80 -50.98 2.04
C VAL A 320 50.23 -51.52 2.08
N ILE A 321 51.15 -50.83 1.41
CA ILE A 321 52.57 -51.18 1.36
C ILE A 321 53.43 -50.32 2.31
N ALA A 322 52.95 -49.13 2.68
CA ALA A 322 53.59 -48.29 3.68
C ALA A 322 52.60 -47.33 4.35
N THR A 323 52.87 -46.97 5.61
CA THR A 323 52.12 -45.98 6.38
C THR A 323 53.09 -45.04 7.10
N THR A 324 52.78 -43.75 7.15
CA THR A 324 53.54 -42.74 7.90
C THR A 324 52.60 -41.65 8.40
N THR A 325 53.11 -40.69 9.16
CA THR A 325 52.36 -39.52 9.63
C THR A 325 53.05 -38.24 9.19
N SER A 326 52.30 -37.26 8.72
CA SER A 326 52.83 -35.94 8.41
C SER A 326 53.14 -35.15 9.69
N ASN A 327 54.17 -34.31 9.64
CA ASN A 327 54.56 -33.46 10.77
C ASN A 327 53.67 -32.19 10.86
N ALA A 328 53.99 -31.28 11.80
CA ALA A 328 53.26 -30.02 11.99
C ALA A 328 53.28 -29.05 10.79
N LYS A 329 54.15 -29.28 9.80
CA LYS A 329 54.21 -28.54 8.53
C LYS A 329 53.55 -29.29 7.36
N GLY A 330 53.09 -30.52 7.60
CA GLY A 330 52.52 -31.38 6.58
C GLY A 330 53.52 -32.27 5.86
N ASP A 331 54.82 -32.19 6.19
CA ASP A 331 55.83 -33.01 5.51
C ASP A 331 55.81 -34.44 6.05
N PHE A 332 55.94 -35.42 5.14
CA PHE A 332 56.00 -36.83 5.48
C PHE A 332 57.15 -37.53 4.75
N THR A 333 57.54 -38.69 5.27
CA THR A 333 58.57 -39.53 4.67
C THR A 333 58.20 -41.00 4.82
N PHE A 334 58.29 -41.75 3.73
CA PHE A 334 58.22 -43.21 3.73
C PHE A 334 59.62 -43.80 3.60
N ASN A 335 59.93 -44.81 4.42
CA ASN A 335 61.13 -45.64 4.29
C ASN A 335 60.69 -47.05 3.92
N LEU A 336 60.80 -47.39 2.64
CA LEU A 336 60.30 -48.64 2.09
C LEU A 336 61.31 -49.77 2.35
N LYS A 337 60.82 -50.90 2.88
CA LYS A 337 61.64 -52.10 3.06
C LYS A 337 61.95 -52.79 1.73
N THR A 338 61.03 -52.67 0.79
CA THR A 338 61.17 -53.17 -0.57
C THR A 338 61.25 -51.96 -1.50
N PRO A 339 62.40 -51.72 -2.14
CA PRO A 339 62.52 -50.64 -3.10
C PRO A 339 61.57 -50.83 -4.29
N PHE A 340 61.05 -49.74 -4.83
CA PHE A 340 60.27 -49.75 -6.06
C PHE A 340 61.09 -50.28 -7.24
N LYS A 341 60.40 -50.98 -8.13
CA LYS A 341 60.88 -51.41 -9.45
C LYS A 341 60.29 -50.53 -10.52
N ASP A 342 60.96 -50.51 -11.67
CA ASP A 342 60.51 -49.77 -12.83
C ASP A 342 59.09 -50.20 -13.24
N ASN A 343 58.21 -49.22 -13.39
CA ASN A 343 56.77 -49.32 -13.63
C ASN A 343 55.91 -49.76 -12.42
N ASP A 344 56.43 -49.71 -11.19
CA ASP A 344 55.57 -49.88 -10.00
C ASP A 344 54.62 -48.67 -9.88
N GLU A 345 53.31 -48.93 -9.85
CA GLU A 345 52.26 -47.94 -9.57
C GLU A 345 51.85 -48.00 -8.10
N PHE A 346 51.66 -46.83 -7.49
CA PHE A 346 51.17 -46.71 -6.12
C PHE A 346 50.29 -45.47 -5.93
N THR A 347 49.38 -45.55 -4.95
CA THR A 347 48.43 -44.49 -4.61
C THR A 347 48.62 -44.02 -3.17
N LEU A 348 48.52 -42.72 -2.94
CA LEU A 348 48.58 -42.11 -1.62
C LEU A 348 47.21 -41.57 -1.19
N VAL A 349 46.83 -41.85 0.05
CA VAL A 349 45.66 -41.27 0.72
C VAL A 349 46.06 -40.79 2.11
N ALA A 350 45.63 -39.59 2.48
CA ALA A 350 45.79 -39.06 3.83
C ALA A 350 44.47 -39.08 4.61
N HIS A 351 44.53 -39.36 5.91
CA HIS A 351 43.36 -39.31 6.79
C HIS A 351 43.70 -38.83 8.20
N ASP A 352 42.73 -38.24 8.87
CA ASP A 352 42.84 -37.85 10.27
C ASP A 352 42.22 -38.89 11.22
N GLU A 353 42.37 -38.70 12.52
CA GLU A 353 41.82 -39.58 13.56
C GLU A 353 40.29 -39.61 13.59
N ASN A 354 39.64 -38.63 12.95
CA ASN A 354 38.19 -38.49 12.86
C ASN A 354 37.60 -39.16 11.62
N GLY A 355 38.43 -39.77 10.78
CA GLY A 355 38.02 -40.49 9.58
C GLY A 355 37.65 -39.56 8.42
N ASN A 356 38.18 -38.34 8.39
CA ASN A 356 38.18 -37.52 7.19
C ASN A 356 39.33 -37.96 6.28
N TYR A 357 39.11 -38.02 4.97
CA TYR A 357 40.08 -38.51 3.98
C TYR A 357 40.38 -37.42 2.95
N SER A 358 41.60 -37.44 2.40
CA SER A 358 41.95 -36.68 1.20
C SER A 358 41.41 -37.36 -0.06
N GLU A 359 41.57 -36.69 -1.20
CA GLU A 359 41.53 -37.37 -2.50
C GLU A 359 42.75 -38.31 -2.64
N GLU A 360 42.69 -39.21 -3.61
CA GLU A 360 43.78 -40.13 -3.98
C GLU A 360 44.79 -39.43 -4.91
N ALA A 361 46.08 -39.69 -4.71
CA ALA A 361 47.14 -39.31 -5.64
C ALA A 361 47.93 -40.54 -6.10
N THR A 362 47.96 -40.78 -7.41
CA THR A 362 48.60 -41.96 -8.00
C THR A 362 49.90 -41.57 -8.70
N TYR A 363 50.91 -42.41 -8.56
CA TYR A 363 52.26 -42.19 -9.07
C TYR A 363 52.81 -43.47 -9.68
N ILE A 364 53.74 -43.34 -10.62
CA ILE A 364 54.50 -44.46 -11.18
C ILE A 364 55.99 -44.22 -10.95
N TYR A 365 56.73 -45.27 -10.61
CA TYR A 365 58.18 -45.22 -10.51
C TYR A 365 58.84 -45.70 -11.81
N VAL A 366 59.55 -44.82 -12.53
CA VAL A 366 60.30 -45.14 -13.77
C VAL A 366 61.77 -44.74 -13.68
N GLY A 367 62.43 -45.14 -12.58
CA GLY A 367 63.76 -44.64 -12.19
C GLY A 367 63.70 -43.32 -11.41
N GLU A 368 62.67 -42.51 -11.67
CA GLU A 368 62.18 -41.39 -10.85
C GLU A 368 60.68 -41.55 -10.61
N ILE A 369 60.13 -40.84 -9.62
CA ILE A 369 58.68 -40.85 -9.37
C ILE A 369 58.05 -39.80 -10.28
N ILE A 370 57.03 -40.19 -11.03
CA ILE A 370 56.23 -39.30 -11.87
C ILE A 370 54.78 -39.31 -11.39
N ASP A 371 54.17 -38.12 -11.33
CA ASP A 371 52.71 -37.98 -11.14
C ASP A 371 51.95 -38.67 -12.28
N ASN A 372 51.01 -39.56 -11.93
CA ASN A 372 50.16 -40.26 -12.88
C ASN A 372 48.73 -39.71 -12.78
N PRO A 373 48.31 -38.80 -13.68
CA PRO A 373 47.07 -38.06 -13.54
C PRO A 373 45.80 -38.88 -13.86
N VAL A 374 45.88 -40.21 -13.94
CA VAL A 374 44.70 -41.07 -14.12
C VAL A 374 43.90 -41.11 -12.81
N VAL A 375 43.15 -40.04 -12.57
CA VAL A 375 42.05 -40.03 -11.61
C VAL A 375 40.95 -40.90 -12.21
N ASN A 376 40.69 -42.08 -11.65
CA ASN A 376 39.51 -42.86 -11.99
C ASN A 376 38.41 -42.56 -10.96
N PRO A 377 37.48 -41.61 -11.21
CA PRO A 377 36.40 -41.29 -10.29
C PRO A 377 35.35 -42.40 -10.16
N ASP A 378 35.44 -43.49 -10.95
CA ASP A 378 34.47 -44.58 -10.95
C ASP A 378 34.97 -45.87 -10.24
N LYS A 379 36.14 -45.85 -9.59
CA LYS A 379 36.47 -46.90 -8.61
C LYS A 379 35.70 -46.58 -7.32
N PRO A 380 34.98 -47.55 -6.71
CA PRO A 380 34.24 -47.28 -5.49
C PRO A 380 35.21 -46.75 -4.44
N VAL A 381 34.88 -45.61 -3.83
CA VAL A 381 35.48 -45.15 -2.58
C VAL A 381 35.53 -46.36 -1.66
N VAL A 382 36.71 -46.94 -1.47
CA VAL A 382 36.87 -48.06 -0.56
C VAL A 382 36.79 -47.43 0.81
N THR A 383 35.59 -47.39 1.38
CA THR A 383 35.44 -47.15 2.80
C THR A 383 36.29 -48.19 3.52
N PRO A 384 37.28 -47.79 4.34
CA PRO A 384 38.09 -48.76 5.04
C PRO A 384 37.16 -49.62 5.87
N VAL A 385 37.27 -50.93 5.67
CA VAL A 385 36.46 -51.91 6.38
C VAL A 385 36.78 -51.77 7.87
N LYS A 386 35.80 -51.27 8.62
CA LYS A 386 35.78 -51.32 10.09
C LYS A 386 36.21 -52.72 10.53
N PRO A 387 37.21 -52.89 11.41
CA PRO A 387 37.57 -54.21 11.92
C PRO A 387 36.34 -54.84 12.57
N THR A 388 35.89 -55.94 11.99
CA THR A 388 34.80 -56.74 12.52
C THR A 388 35.33 -57.47 13.75
N VAL A 389 34.90 -57.03 14.93
CA VAL A 389 34.95 -57.87 16.12
C VAL A 389 34.11 -59.10 15.83
N LYS A 390 34.75 -60.26 15.69
CA LYS A 390 34.07 -61.55 15.76
C LYS A 390 33.44 -61.66 17.14
N THR A 391 32.15 -61.43 17.24
CA THR A 391 31.37 -61.95 18.37
C THR A 391 31.15 -63.43 18.12
N ASN A 392 31.73 -64.27 18.99
CA ASN A 392 31.33 -65.66 19.11
C ASN A 392 29.82 -65.73 19.43
N PRO A 393 29.12 -66.81 19.02
CA PRO A 393 27.68 -66.93 19.20
C PRO A 393 27.36 -67.11 20.69
N VAL A 394 26.61 -66.18 21.27
CA VAL A 394 26.03 -66.36 22.61
C VAL A 394 24.71 -67.12 22.47
N VAL A 395 24.74 -68.29 23.09
CA VAL A 395 23.66 -69.24 23.34
C VAL A 395 22.45 -68.54 23.96
N LYS A 396 21.24 -68.84 23.44
CA LYS A 396 19.97 -68.55 24.10
C LYS A 396 19.92 -69.28 25.45
N SER A 397 19.61 -68.58 26.53
CA SER A 397 19.20 -69.20 27.78
C SER A 397 18.00 -68.45 28.37
N ASP A 398 17.00 -69.26 28.68
CA ASP A 398 15.69 -68.95 29.21
C ASP A 398 15.72 -68.39 30.64
N SER A 399 14.72 -67.54 30.93
CA SER A 399 14.04 -67.33 32.23
C SER A 399 14.91 -66.81 33.40
N ILE A 400 14.49 -66.03 34.38
CA ILE A 400 13.24 -65.92 35.15
C ILE A 400 13.33 -64.53 35.82
N GLU A 401 12.25 -63.73 35.89
CA GLU A 401 12.06 -62.94 37.10
C GLU A 401 10.57 -62.84 37.49
N LYS A 402 10.36 -63.05 38.78
CA LYS A 402 9.13 -63.44 39.46
C LYS A 402 8.65 -62.26 40.32
N THR A 403 7.46 -61.75 39.97
CA THR A 403 6.32 -61.30 40.81
C THR A 403 6.58 -60.71 42.21
N THR A 404 5.92 -59.61 42.62
CA THR A 404 4.56 -59.55 43.24
C THR A 404 4.29 -58.12 43.80
N PRO A 405 3.11 -57.76 44.36
CA PRO A 405 1.73 -57.86 43.84
C PRO A 405 0.84 -56.61 44.15
N LYS A 406 -0.24 -56.34 43.38
CA LYS A 406 -1.47 -55.74 43.97
C LYS A 406 -2.75 -56.03 43.17
N ALA A 407 -3.57 -56.87 43.80
CA ALA A 407 -5.03 -57.05 43.79
C ALA A 407 -5.93 -56.56 42.63
N ASN A 408 -6.59 -57.55 42.01
CA ASN A 408 -8.02 -57.66 41.65
C ASN A 408 -8.93 -56.41 41.72
N SER A 409 -9.63 -56.12 40.62
CA SER A 409 -11.09 -56.36 40.57
C SER A 409 -11.63 -56.35 39.12
N THR A 410 -12.72 -57.08 38.96
CA THR A 410 -13.45 -57.57 37.79
C THR A 410 -14.18 -56.50 36.95
N HIS A 411 -14.42 -56.76 35.66
CA HIS A 411 -15.77 -56.94 35.05
C HIS A 411 -15.80 -56.92 33.49
N THR A 412 -16.05 -58.11 32.92
CA THR A 412 -16.99 -58.45 31.83
C THR A 412 -17.07 -57.66 30.49
N SER A 413 -16.67 -58.36 29.42
CA SER A 413 -17.34 -58.57 28.11
C SER A 413 -18.26 -57.48 27.51
N LYS A 414 -18.02 -57.12 26.24
CA LYS A 414 -18.84 -57.61 25.10
C LYS A 414 -18.30 -57.15 23.74
N LYS A 415 -18.54 -58.05 22.78
CA LYS A 415 -18.27 -58.04 21.34
C LYS A 415 -19.47 -57.41 20.60
N SER A 416 -19.24 -56.53 19.62
CA SER A 416 -20.10 -56.39 18.42
C SER A 416 -19.40 -55.61 17.30
N LEU A 417 -19.29 -56.20 16.10
CA LEU A 417 -19.15 -55.51 14.80
C LEU A 417 -20.57 -55.31 14.19
N PRO A 418 -20.73 -54.79 12.94
CA PRO A 418 -20.77 -53.39 12.49
C PRO A 418 -22.13 -53.04 11.82
N LYS A 419 -22.25 -51.85 11.18
CA LYS A 419 -23.25 -51.33 10.18
C LYS A 419 -23.77 -49.94 10.61
N THR A 420 -24.12 -48.95 9.78
CA THR A 420 -24.33 -48.74 8.32
C THR A 420 -24.70 -47.25 8.11
N GLY A 421 -24.54 -46.73 6.89
CA GLY A 421 -25.30 -45.60 6.32
C GLY A 421 -24.60 -44.25 6.48
N ASP A 422 -23.94 -43.74 5.43
CA ASP A 422 -24.48 -42.91 4.32
C ASP A 422 -24.74 -41.48 4.82
N GLU A 423 -24.15 -40.43 4.24
CA GLU A 423 -24.58 -39.86 2.95
C GLU A 423 -23.57 -38.81 2.45
N SER A 424 -23.43 -38.72 1.11
CA SER A 424 -23.01 -37.54 0.33
C SER A 424 -21.53 -37.09 0.44
N SER A 425 -20.71 -36.93 -0.62
CA SER A 425 -20.97 -36.48 -1.98
C SER A 425 -19.76 -36.76 -2.91
N LEU A 426 -20.04 -37.18 -4.13
CA LEU A 426 -19.18 -37.05 -5.34
C LEU A 426 -20.09 -36.53 -6.48
N PRO A 427 -19.60 -36.03 -7.64
CA PRO A 427 -18.20 -35.86 -8.08
C PRO A 427 -17.87 -34.49 -8.72
N LEU A 428 -16.58 -34.34 -9.04
CA LEU A 428 -15.97 -33.39 -9.98
C LEU A 428 -16.74 -33.23 -11.31
N ALA A 429 -16.83 -31.99 -11.78
CA ALA A 429 -16.93 -31.65 -13.20
C ALA A 429 -16.12 -30.37 -13.50
N ALA A 430 -15.25 -30.48 -14.50
CA ALA A 430 -14.40 -29.44 -15.07
C ALA A 430 -15.19 -28.45 -15.92
N ILE A 431 -14.74 -27.18 -16.00
CA ILE A 431 -14.82 -26.31 -17.19
C ILE A 431 -13.57 -25.41 -17.16
N GLY A 432 -12.73 -25.52 -18.19
CA GLY A 432 -11.73 -24.52 -18.53
C GLY A 432 -12.30 -23.48 -19.48
N ILE A 433 -11.85 -22.22 -19.38
CA ILE A 433 -12.03 -21.20 -20.41
C ILE A 433 -10.70 -20.46 -20.62
N LEU A 434 -10.41 -20.29 -21.91
CA LEU A 434 -9.19 -19.82 -22.56
C LEU A 434 -8.69 -18.41 -22.17
N LEU A 435 -7.37 -18.29 -22.21
CA LEU A 435 -6.57 -17.07 -22.26
C LEU A 435 -6.71 -16.36 -23.62
N ALA A 436 -6.98 -15.04 -23.58
CA ALA A 436 -6.75 -14.13 -24.69
C ALA A 436 -6.05 -12.86 -24.15
N GLY A 437 -4.72 -12.82 -24.24
CA GLY A 437 -3.90 -11.65 -23.93
C GLY A 437 -3.17 -11.20 -25.19
N GLY A 438 -3.63 -10.10 -25.78
CA GLY A 438 -3.04 -9.50 -26.97
C GLY A 438 -1.65 -8.91 -26.70
N ALA A 439 -0.73 -9.15 -27.63
CA ALA A 439 0.56 -8.48 -27.70
C ALA A 439 0.37 -7.02 -28.16
N LEU A 440 0.84 -6.06 -27.36
CA LEU A 440 1.04 -4.68 -27.82
C LEU A 440 2.53 -4.46 -28.09
N VAL A 441 2.88 -4.40 -29.38
CA VAL A 441 4.19 -3.99 -29.89
C VAL A 441 4.30 -2.47 -29.79
N VAL A 442 5.25 -1.97 -29.00
CA VAL A 442 5.62 -0.55 -28.98
C VAL A 442 6.73 -0.30 -30.00
N LEU A 443 6.38 0.29 -31.14
CA LEU A 443 7.33 0.87 -32.10
C LEU A 443 7.80 2.24 -31.59
N ARG A 444 9.08 2.33 -31.20
CA ARG A 444 9.78 3.62 -31.02
C ARG A 444 10.04 4.26 -32.39
N LYS A 445 9.47 5.44 -32.61
CA LYS A 445 9.81 6.35 -33.71
C LYS A 445 11.07 7.13 -33.31
N ARG A 446 12.18 6.97 -34.03
CA ARG A 446 13.35 7.87 -33.95
C ARG A 446 13.08 9.10 -34.82
N HIS A 447 13.35 10.28 -34.25
CA HIS A 447 13.62 11.51 -34.99
C HIS A 447 15.14 11.74 -35.00
N ALA A 448 15.60 12.37 -36.10
CA ALA A 448 16.97 12.61 -36.55
C ALA A 448 17.61 11.47 -37.34
#